data_AF-A0A7C6ZZQ3-F1
#
_entry.id   AF-A0A7C6ZZQ3-F1
#
_cell.length_a   1.000
_cell.length_b   1.000
_cell.length_c   1.000
_cell.angle_alpha   90.00
_cell.angle_beta   90.00
_cell.angle_gamma   90.00
#
_symmetry.space_group_name_H-M   'P 1'
#
loop_
_entity.id
_entity.type
_entity.pdbx_description
1 polymer ?
#
loop_
_entity_poly.entity_id
_entity_poly.type
_entity_poly.pdbx_seq_one_letter_code
_entity_poly.pdbx_strand_id
1 'polypeptide(L)'
;MWGFTNSILHELDKRFRTFLDMSLDTNPLNAEFFLPNVVGELISEEKATVKVLKSHDKWYGVTYREDKEKVIRAIARMKAEGLYPDKLWEK
;
A
#
# COMPACT_ATOMS: atom_id res chain seq x y z
N MET A 1 4.81 1.76 0.11
CA MET A 1 4.90 0.58 -0.77
C MET A 1 5.65 -0.50 -0.02
N TRP A 2 5.21 -1.75 -0.11
CA TRP A 2 5.87 -2.88 0.52
C TRP A 2 6.61 -3.72 -0.53
N GLY A 3 7.73 -4.29 -0.13
CA GLY A 3 8.39 -5.38 -0.86
C GLY A 3 8.44 -6.60 0.06
N PHE A 4 7.97 -7.75 -0.43
CA PHE A 4 7.90 -8.98 0.36
C PHE A 4 8.58 -10.15 -0.36
N THR A 5 9.06 -11.11 0.43
CA THR A 5 9.41 -12.46 -0.04
C THR A 5 8.17 -13.35 -0.08
N ASN A 6 8.25 -14.47 -0.80
CA ASN A 6 7.12 -15.40 -0.94
C ASN A 6 6.56 -15.93 0.40
N SER A 7 7.40 -15.99 1.44
CA SER A 7 7.01 -16.46 2.78
C SER A 7 5.87 -15.66 3.41
N ILE A 8 5.67 -14.38 3.03
CA ILE A 8 4.56 -13.58 3.57
C ILE A 8 3.20 -14.19 3.23
N LEU A 9 3.07 -14.85 2.07
CA LEU A 9 1.81 -15.44 1.63
C LEU A 9 1.37 -16.58 2.57
N HIS A 10 2.33 -17.32 3.13
CA HIS A 10 2.03 -18.36 4.11
C HIS A 10 1.50 -17.78 5.43
N GLU A 11 2.14 -16.72 5.93
CA GLU A 11 1.68 -16.02 7.14
C GLU A 11 0.30 -15.39 6.94
N LEU A 12 0.06 -14.82 5.76
CA LEU A 12 -1.24 -14.25 5.40
C LEU A 12 -2.33 -15.32 5.35
N ASP A 13 -2.13 -16.46 4.66
CA ASP A 13 -3.13 -17.53 4.58
C ASP A 13 -3.50 -18.06 5.98
N LYS A 14 -2.48 -18.32 6.80
CA LYS A 14 -2.68 -18.83 8.16
C LYS A 14 -3.48 -17.85 9.02
N ARG A 15 -3.08 -16.57 9.05
CA ARG A 15 -3.73 -15.56 9.90
C ARG A 15 -5.10 -15.15 9.37
N PHE A 16 -5.29 -15.16 8.05
CA PHE A 16 -6.57 -14.83 7.45
C PHE A 16 -7.68 -15.81 7.85
N ARG A 17 -7.38 -17.10 7.97
CA ARG A 17 -8.35 -18.11 8.46
C ARG A 17 -8.85 -17.76 9.87
N THR A 18 -7.93 -17.51 10.80
CA THR A 18 -8.28 -17.11 12.17
C THR A 18 -9.03 -15.78 12.21
N PHE A 19 -8.59 -14.81 11.41
CA PHE A 19 -9.30 -13.53 11.28
C PHE A 19 -10.74 -13.72 10.79
N LEU A 20 -10.96 -14.57 9.79
CA LEU A 20 -12.27 -14.82 9.22
C LEU A 20 -13.21 -15.44 10.26
N ASP A 21 -12.76 -16.47 10.97
CA ASP A 21 -13.55 -17.12 12.03
C ASP A 21 -13.99 -16.09 13.09
N MET A 22 -13.05 -15.26 13.57
CA MET A 22 -13.34 -14.22 14.57
C MET A 22 -14.25 -13.09 14.03
N SER A 23 -14.10 -12.74 12.76
CA SER A 23 -14.85 -11.64 12.14
C SER A 23 -16.29 -12.01 11.87
N LEU A 24 -16.57 -13.28 11.56
CA LEU A 24 -17.93 -13.80 11.37
C LEU A 24 -18.76 -13.70 12.65
N ASP A 25 -18.15 -13.91 13.82
CA ASP A 25 -18.82 -13.87 15.12
C ASP A 25 -19.06 -12.44 15.66
N THR A 26 -18.33 -11.45 15.15
CA THR A 26 -18.31 -10.09 15.73
C THR A 26 -18.99 -9.04 14.87
N ASN A 27 -18.43 -8.72 13.70
CA ASN A 27 -19.01 -7.76 12.75
C ASN A 27 -18.49 -7.99 11.32
N PRO A 28 -19.03 -8.99 10.61
CA PRO A 28 -18.49 -9.40 9.32
C PRO A 28 -18.63 -8.34 8.22
N LEU A 29 -19.59 -7.42 8.33
CA LEU A 29 -19.87 -6.42 7.29
C LEU A 29 -18.79 -5.33 7.18
N ASN A 30 -18.05 -5.08 8.26
CA ASN A 30 -17.00 -4.06 8.31
C ASN A 30 -15.63 -4.65 8.68
N ALA A 31 -15.47 -5.97 8.59
CA ALA A 31 -14.22 -6.62 8.93
C ALA A 31 -13.17 -6.35 7.86
N GLU A 32 -12.01 -5.83 8.26
CA GLU A 32 -10.89 -5.51 7.36
C GLU A 32 -9.60 -6.21 7.79
N PHE A 33 -8.97 -6.94 6.86
CA PHE A 33 -7.71 -7.64 7.08
C PHE A 33 -6.53 -6.82 6.53
N PHE A 34 -5.88 -6.05 7.41
CA PHE A 34 -4.85 -5.10 7.02
C PHE A 34 -3.44 -5.73 6.99
N LEU A 35 -2.74 -5.57 5.86
CA LEU A 35 -1.33 -5.99 5.73
C LEU A 35 -0.41 -5.37 6.81
N PRO A 36 -0.50 -4.07 7.16
CA PRO A 36 0.32 -3.49 8.22
C PRO A 36 0.19 -4.20 9.57
N ASN A 37 -1.00 -4.71 9.91
CA ASN A 37 -1.23 -5.41 11.17
C ASN A 37 -0.47 -6.74 11.18
N VAL A 38 -0.60 -7.53 10.12
CA VAL A 38 0.13 -8.80 9.98
C VAL A 38 1.64 -8.57 10.04
N VAL A 39 2.15 -7.55 9.35
CA VAL A 39 3.58 -7.21 9.41
C VAL A 39 3.99 -6.81 10.83
N GLY A 40 3.20 -6.00 11.52
CA GLY A 40 3.44 -5.59 12.91
C GLY A 40 3.46 -6.76 13.89
N GLU A 41 2.53 -7.71 13.74
CA GLU A 41 2.50 -8.95 14.53
C GLU A 41 3.75 -9.80 14.28
N LEU A 42 4.16 -9.99 13.01
CA LEU A 42 5.37 -10.75 12.67
C LEU A 42 6.65 -10.14 13.23
N ILE A 43 6.74 -8.81 13.26
CA ILE A 43 7.85 -8.09 13.91
C ILE A 43 7.81 -8.34 15.42
N SER A 44 6.63 -8.23 16.04
CA SER A 44 6.46 -8.40 17.50
C SER A 44 6.72 -9.84 17.96
N GLU A 45 6.45 -10.82 17.10
CA GLU A 45 6.74 -12.23 17.31
C GLU A 45 8.19 -12.62 16.93
N GLU A 46 9.03 -11.65 16.56
CA GLU A 46 10.42 -11.85 16.10
C GLU A 46 10.57 -12.77 14.88
N LYS A 47 9.49 -12.93 14.08
CA LYS A 47 9.46 -13.78 12.88
C LYS A 47 9.85 -13.04 11.60
N ALA A 48 9.87 -11.71 11.63
CA ALA A 48 10.25 -10.89 10.49
C ALA A 48 11.00 -9.63 10.92
N THR A 49 11.85 -9.14 10.02
CA THR A 49 12.48 -7.83 10.11
C THR A 49 12.07 -6.99 8.91
N VAL A 50 11.81 -5.70 9.12
CA VAL A 50 11.46 -4.77 8.03
C VAL A 50 12.57 -3.73 7.88
N LYS A 51 13.08 -3.58 6.66
CA LYS A 51 14.00 -2.50 6.29
C LYS A 51 13.22 -1.35 5.66
N VAL A 52 13.30 -0.16 6.27
CA VAL A 52 12.70 1.05 5.71
C VAL A 52 13.65 1.68 4.71
N LEU A 53 13.23 1.77 3.45
CA LEU A 53 13.99 2.41 2.37
C LEU A 53 13.45 3.81 2.11
N LYS A 54 14.33 4.82 2.17
CA LYS A 54 13.97 6.21 1.92
C LYS A 54 14.00 6.50 0.41
N SER A 55 12.90 7.03 -0.12
CA SER A 55 12.86 7.62 -1.46
C SER A 55 12.96 9.15 -1.37
N HIS A 56 13.57 9.76 -2.38
CA HIS A 56 13.61 11.21 -2.57
C HIS A 56 12.39 11.72 -3.35
N ASP A 57 11.62 10.81 -3.96
CA ASP A 57 10.43 11.15 -4.71
C ASP A 57 9.29 11.57 -3.79
N LYS A 58 8.44 12.45 -4.32
CA LYS A 58 7.20 12.87 -3.67
C LYS A 58 6.08 11.96 -4.14
N TRP A 59 5.37 11.37 -3.17
CA TRP A 59 4.14 10.66 -3.46
C TRP A 59 2.99 11.67 -3.69
N TYR A 60 2.25 11.45 -4.77
CA TYR A 60 1.06 12.22 -5.12
C TYR A 60 -0.14 11.29 -5.10
N GLY A 61 -1.23 11.73 -4.48
CA GLY A 61 -2.49 11.02 -4.41
C GLY A 61 -3.65 12.00 -4.31
N VAL A 62 -4.84 11.54 -4.68
CA VAL A 62 -6.08 12.30 -4.53
C VAL A 62 -6.92 11.57 -3.50
N THR A 63 -6.94 12.10 -2.27
CA THR A 63 -7.79 11.56 -1.19
C THR A 63 -9.10 12.35 -1.13
N TYR A 64 -9.01 13.66 -1.29
CA TYR A 64 -10.16 14.55 -1.39
C TYR A 64 -10.24 15.23 -2.76
N ARG A 65 -11.40 15.80 -3.08
CA ARG A 65 -11.64 16.43 -4.39
C ARG A 65 -10.68 17.59 -4.64
N GLU A 66 -10.31 18.30 -3.58
CA GLU A 66 -9.45 19.48 -3.57
C GLU A 66 -7.99 19.13 -3.92
N ASP A 67 -7.55 17.88 -3.68
CA ASP A 67 -6.20 17.42 -4.00
C ASP A 67 -5.95 17.35 -5.51
N LYS A 68 -7.03 17.21 -6.30
CA LYS A 68 -6.98 17.00 -7.76
C LYS A 68 -6.14 18.05 -8.46
N GLU A 69 -6.35 19.33 -8.16
CA GLU A 69 -5.62 20.40 -8.86
C GLU A 69 -4.12 20.36 -8.57
N LYS A 70 -3.74 20.02 -7.34
CA LYS A 70 -2.34 19.90 -6.95
C LYS A 70 -1.66 18.76 -7.70
N VAL A 71 -2.33 17.63 -7.85
CA VAL A 71 -1.81 16.48 -8.60
C VAL A 71 -1.68 16.79 -10.09
N ILE A 72 -2.68 17.44 -10.70
CA ILE A 72 -2.62 17.87 -12.11
C ILE A 72 -1.42 18.79 -12.35
N ARG A 73 -1.24 19.83 -11.51
CA ARG A 73 -0.11 20.76 -11.64
C ARG A 73 1.23 20.05 -11.48
N ALA A 74 1.34 19.09 -10.57
CA ALA A 74 2.58 18.33 -10.39
C ALA A 74 2.94 17.49 -11.62
N ILE A 75 1.96 16.78 -12.21
CA ILE A 75 2.18 15.97 -13.42
C ILE A 75 2.53 16.87 -14.61
N ALA A 76 1.81 17.99 -14.80
CA ALA A 76 2.09 18.94 -15.87
C ALA A 76 3.51 19.51 -15.77
N ARG A 77 3.95 19.84 -14.55
CA ARG A 77 5.33 20.28 -14.30
C ARG A 77 6.35 19.20 -14.66
N MET A 78 6.14 17.95 -14.22
CA MET A 78 7.07 16.85 -14.53
C MET A 78 7.19 16.58 -16.04
N LYS A 79 6.12 16.78 -16.81
CA LYS A 79 6.16 16.72 -18.28
C LYS A 79 6.95 17.90 -18.87
N ALA A 80 6.68 19.12 -18.41
CA ALA A 80 7.40 20.30 -18.86
C ALA A 80 8.90 20.25 -18.54
N GLU A 81 9.27 19.62 -17.43
CA GLU A 81 10.66 19.33 -17.05
C GLU A 81 11.29 18.18 -17.85
N GLY A 82 10.52 17.52 -18.73
CA GLY A 82 10.99 16.42 -19.57
C GLY A 82 11.16 15.08 -18.83
N LEU A 83 10.74 14.98 -17.57
CA LEU A 83 10.84 13.73 -16.79
C LEU A 83 9.92 12.64 -17.35
N TYR A 84 8.81 13.03 -17.96
CA TYR A 84 7.87 12.13 -18.62
C TYR A 84 7.44 12.69 -19.99
N PRO A 85 7.15 11.83 -20.97
CA PRO A 85 6.59 12.25 -22.24
C PRO A 85 5.16 12.77 -22.08
N ASP A 86 4.70 13.55 -23.07
CA ASP A 86 3.31 14.05 -23.10
C ASP A 86 2.29 12.93 -23.15
N LYS A 87 2.60 11.85 -23.87
CA LYS A 87 1.81 10.62 -23.97
C LYS A 87 2.69 9.45 -23.55
N LEU A 88 2.29 8.75 -22.49
CA LEU A 88 2.99 7.56 -22.01
C LEU A 88 2.73 6.32 -22.89
N TRP A 89 1.54 6.26 -23.50
CA TRP A 89 1.10 5.14 -24.32
C TRP A 89 0.43 5.67 -25.59
N GLU A 90 0.66 4.99 -26.71
CA GLU A 90 -0.10 5.22 -27.95
C GLU A 90 -1.46 4.50 -27.86
N LYS A 91 -2.42 4.95 -28.68
CA LYS A 91 -3.76 4.34 -28.75
C LYS A 91 -3.75 3.12 -29.66
#